data_AF-A0A8V0Z6V3-F1
#
_entry.id   AF-A0A8V0Z6V3-F1
#
_cell.length_a   1.000
_cell.length_b   1.000
_cell.length_c   1.000
_cell.angle_alpha   90.00
_cell.angle_beta   90.00
_cell.angle_gamma   90.00
#
_symmetry.space_group_name_H-M   'P 1'
#
loop_
_entity.id
_entity.type
_entity.pdbx_description
1 polymer ?
#
loop_
_entity_poly.entity_id
_entity_poly.type
_entity_poly.pdbx_seq_one_letter_code
_entity_poly.pdbx_strand_id
1 'polypeptide(L)'
;MSWKKCSGVPTSLLMNPSRVPVECCSLLKRLKSSDAYKKAWGNNQDGVVASQPARVVDEREQMAISGGFIRRVTNDARENEMDENLEQVSGIIGNLRHMALDMGNEIDTQNRQIDRIMEKADSNKTRIDEANQRATKMLGSG
;
A
#
# COMPACT_ATOMS: atom_id res chain seq x y z
N MET A 1 1.64 -41.87 -9.39
CA MET A 1 0.88 -40.66 -9.79
C MET A 1 1.63 -39.43 -9.26
N SER A 2 2.39 -38.75 -10.12
CA SER A 2 3.18 -37.58 -9.71
C SER A 2 2.32 -36.31 -9.89
N TRP A 3 1.92 -35.69 -8.78
CA TRP A 3 1.20 -34.42 -8.79
C TRP A 3 2.21 -33.28 -8.92
N LYS A 4 2.15 -32.49 -9.99
CA LYS A 4 3.00 -31.29 -10.12
C LYS A 4 2.31 -30.09 -9.47
N LYS A 5 2.96 -29.49 -8.49
CA LYS A 5 2.54 -28.25 -7.84
C LYS A 5 2.73 -27.09 -8.84
N CYS A 6 1.66 -26.42 -9.24
CA CYS A 6 1.79 -25.17 -10.00
C CYS A 6 2.11 -24.04 -9.02
N SER A 7 3.24 -23.37 -9.20
CA SER A 7 3.64 -22.22 -8.39
C SER A 7 2.74 -21.01 -8.68
N GLY A 8 2.27 -20.34 -7.62
CA GLY A 8 1.53 -19.07 -7.70
C GLY A 8 0.00 -19.15 -7.70
N VAL A 9 -0.60 -20.19 -7.10
CA VAL A 9 -2.03 -20.19 -6.72
C VAL A 9 -2.09 -20.17 -5.18
N PRO A 10 -2.77 -19.21 -4.52
CA PRO A 10 -2.76 -19.07 -3.06
C PRO A 10 -3.46 -20.22 -2.33
N THR A 11 -4.25 -21.02 -3.04
CA THR A 11 -5.01 -22.14 -2.50
C THR A 11 -4.57 -23.41 -3.22
N SER A 12 -4.24 -24.44 -2.44
CA SER A 12 -3.87 -25.77 -2.92
C SER A 12 -5.03 -26.46 -3.64
N LEU A 13 -5.34 -26.04 -4.86
CA LEU A 13 -6.22 -26.77 -5.76
C LEU A 13 -5.42 -27.94 -6.35
N LEU A 14 -5.60 -29.12 -5.77
CA LEU A 14 -5.19 -30.39 -6.38
C LEU A 14 -6.02 -30.61 -7.66
N MET A 15 -5.53 -30.09 -8.78
CA MET A 15 -6.17 -30.31 -10.09
C MET A 15 -5.70 -31.65 -10.68
N ASN A 16 -6.68 -32.49 -11.00
CA ASN A 16 -6.49 -33.84 -11.50
C ASN A 16 -5.91 -33.81 -12.95
N PRO A 17 -4.69 -34.32 -13.20
CA PRO A 17 -4.01 -34.19 -14.49
C PRO A 17 -4.76 -34.81 -15.68
N SER A 18 -5.65 -35.78 -15.41
CA SER A 18 -6.38 -36.54 -16.43
C SER A 18 -7.56 -35.77 -17.04
N ARG A 19 -7.92 -34.59 -16.49
CA ARG A 19 -9.14 -33.85 -16.87
C ARG A 19 -8.86 -32.42 -17.34
N VAL A 20 -7.59 -32.00 -17.39
CA VAL A 20 -7.19 -30.69 -17.90
C VAL A 20 -6.56 -30.89 -19.27
N PRO A 21 -7.19 -30.44 -20.37
CA PRO A 21 -6.57 -30.53 -21.69
C PRO A 21 -5.26 -29.75 -21.66
N VAL A 22 -4.18 -30.37 -22.14
CA VAL A 22 -2.81 -29.84 -22.16
C VAL A 22 -2.70 -28.44 -22.80
N GLU A 23 -3.66 -28.05 -23.64
CA GLU A 23 -3.81 -26.70 -24.19
C GLU A 23 -4.11 -25.61 -23.15
N CYS A 24 -4.85 -25.92 -22.08
CA CYS A 24 -5.19 -24.94 -21.06
C CYS A 24 -3.93 -24.42 -20.32
N CYS A 25 -2.94 -25.31 -20.14
CA CYS A 25 -1.70 -25.00 -19.45
C CYS A 25 -0.75 -24.14 -20.30
N SER A 26 -0.75 -24.29 -21.63
CA SER A 26 0.06 -23.46 -22.53
C SER A 26 -0.56 -22.07 -22.75
N LEU A 27 -1.89 -21.96 -22.84
CA LEU A 27 -2.60 -20.68 -22.94
C LEU A 27 -2.43 -19.82 -21.68
N LEU A 28 -2.55 -20.41 -20.49
CA LEU A 28 -2.33 -19.69 -19.22
C LEU A 28 -0.89 -19.19 -19.08
N LYS A 29 0.08 -19.97 -19.55
CA LYS A 29 1.49 -19.55 -19.60
C LYS A 29 1.71 -18.40 -20.57
N ARG A 30 1.09 -18.44 -21.75
CA ARG A 30 1.17 -17.34 -22.74
C ARG A 30 0.53 -16.05 -22.22
N LEU A 31 -0.59 -16.14 -21.51
CA LEU A 31 -1.24 -15.00 -20.87
C LEU A 31 -0.35 -14.37 -19.77
N LYS A 32 0.23 -15.20 -18.89
CA LYS A 32 1.16 -14.71 -17.85
C LYS A 32 2.45 -14.11 -18.41
N SER A 33 2.89 -14.59 -19.58
CA SER A 33 4.07 -14.08 -20.26
C SER A 33 3.83 -12.79 -21.05
N SER A 34 2.56 -12.42 -21.29
CA SER A 34 2.20 -11.17 -21.98
C SER A 34 2.70 -9.95 -21.20
N ASP A 35 3.26 -8.97 -21.91
CA ASP A 35 3.78 -7.75 -21.31
C ASP A 35 2.69 -6.95 -20.59
N ALA A 36 1.45 -6.98 -21.09
CA ALA A 36 0.30 -6.36 -20.43
C ALA A 36 0.01 -7.01 -19.06
N TYR A 37 0.10 -8.33 -18.97
CA TYR A 37 -0.07 -9.04 -17.71
C TYR A 37 1.08 -8.76 -16.74
N LYS A 38 2.33 -8.79 -17.21
CA LYS A 38 3.50 -8.49 -16.38
C LYS A 38 3.50 -7.06 -15.86
N LYS A 39 3.07 -6.09 -16.66
CA LYS A 39 2.97 -4.68 -16.24
C LYS A 39 1.95 -4.51 -15.11
N ALA A 40 0.75 -5.07 -15.27
CA ALA A 40 -0.32 -4.92 -14.28
C ALA A 40 -0.16 -5.84 -13.05
N TRP A 41 0.40 -7.04 -13.19
CA TRP A 41 0.40 -8.08 -12.16
C TRP A 41 1.76 -8.71 -11.84
N GLY A 42 2.83 -8.34 -12.54
CA GLY A 42 4.15 -8.96 -12.41
C GLY A 42 5.07 -8.33 -11.37
N ASN A 43 4.80 -7.09 -10.93
CA ASN A 43 5.71 -6.32 -10.10
C ASN A 43 5.12 -6.04 -8.70
N ASN A 44 5.69 -6.65 -7.67
CA ASN A 44 5.57 -6.20 -6.27
C ASN A 44 6.70 -5.20 -5.98
N GLN A 45 6.65 -4.01 -6.58
CA GLN A 45 7.61 -2.94 -6.29
C GLN A 45 7.32 -2.22 -4.95
N ASP A 46 6.30 -2.68 -4.23
CA ASP A 46 5.99 -2.21 -2.88
C ASP A 46 6.89 -2.97 -1.89
N GLY A 47 8.16 -2.54 -1.84
CA GLY A 47 9.05 -2.97 -0.78
C GLY A 47 8.41 -2.63 0.56
N VAL A 48 8.27 -3.63 1.43
CA VAL A 48 7.84 -3.46 2.82
C VAL A 48 8.66 -2.31 3.41
N VAL A 49 7.99 -1.24 3.86
CA VAL A 49 8.64 -0.09 4.50
C VAL A 49 9.33 -0.60 5.78
N ALA A 50 10.63 -0.90 5.66
CA ALA A 50 11.43 -1.52 6.73
C ALA A 50 12.08 -0.49 7.66
N SER A 51 11.97 0.81 7.36
CA SER A 51 12.40 1.86 8.27
C SER A 51 11.21 2.39 9.05
N GLN A 52 11.07 1.88 10.28
CA GLN A 52 10.33 2.62 11.30
C GLN A 52 10.92 4.02 11.41
N PRO A 53 10.08 5.05 11.58
CA PRO A 53 10.53 6.43 11.55
C PRO A 53 11.48 6.68 12.73
N ALA A 54 12.75 6.95 12.41
CA ALA A 54 13.71 7.43 13.38
C ALA A 54 13.31 8.86 13.79
N ARG A 55 13.26 9.12 15.10
CA ARG A 55 13.11 10.49 15.62
C ARG A 55 14.34 11.30 15.18
N VAL A 56 14.21 12.06 14.10
CA VAL A 56 15.17 13.11 13.76
C VAL A 56 14.77 14.34 14.58
N VAL A 57 15.37 14.46 15.77
CA VAL A 57 15.30 15.70 16.55
C VAL A 57 16.27 16.68 15.88
N ASP A 58 15.76 17.83 15.42
CA ASP A 58 16.59 18.90 14.89
C ASP A 58 17.35 19.55 16.06
N GLU A 59 18.68 19.69 15.93
CA GLU A 59 19.58 20.18 16.99
C GLU A 59 19.22 21.62 17.43
N ARG A 60 18.50 22.36 16.58
CA ARG A 60 17.96 23.70 16.89
C ARG A 60 16.80 23.68 17.89
N GLU A 61 16.04 22.59 17.98
CA GLU A 61 14.97 22.44 18.97
C GLU A 61 15.52 22.12 20.36
N GLN A 62 16.73 21.54 20.43
CA GLN A 62 17.36 21.19 21.69
C GLN A 62 17.86 22.43 22.47
N MET A 63 18.12 23.54 21.78
CA MET A 63 18.54 24.80 22.41
C MET A 63 17.40 25.74 22.80
N ALA A 64 16.17 25.52 22.31
CA ALA A 64 15.01 26.35 22.64
C ALA A 64 14.28 25.91 23.92
N ILE A 65 14.62 24.74 24.48
CA ILE A 65 13.94 24.11 25.63
C ILE A 65 14.68 24.40 26.97
N SER A 66 15.78 25.15 26.96
CA SER A 66 16.58 25.38 28.18
C SER A 66 16.03 26.47 29.11
N GLY A 67 15.02 27.23 28.70
CA GLY A 67 14.29 28.15 29.57
C GLY A 67 12.81 27.94 29.31
N GLY A 68 12.02 27.74 30.36
CA GLY A 68 10.59 27.39 30.27
C GLY A 68 9.82 28.16 29.18
N PHE A 69 8.76 27.54 28.67
CA PHE A 69 7.95 28.05 27.58
C PHE A 69 7.38 29.45 27.85
N ILE A 70 7.31 29.88 29.11
CA ILE A 70 6.91 31.23 29.52
C ILE A 70 8.02 31.97 30.26
N ARG A 71 8.19 33.25 29.93
CA ARG A 71 9.00 34.19 30.73
C ARG A 71 8.28 34.49 32.05
N ARG A 72 8.85 34.01 33.15
CA ARG A 72 8.31 34.19 34.50
C ARG A 72 8.36 35.67 34.91
N VAL A 73 7.26 36.17 35.48
CA VAL A 73 7.13 37.57 35.95
C VAL A 73 6.85 37.58 37.44
N THR A 74 5.89 36.77 37.88
CA THR A 74 5.43 36.73 39.29
C THR A 74 5.87 35.46 40.00
N ASN A 75 6.30 34.42 39.27
CA ASN A 75 6.60 33.08 39.80
C ASN A 75 5.44 32.49 40.62
N ASP A 76 4.20 32.76 40.20
CA ASP A 76 3.00 32.23 40.85
C ASP A 76 2.66 30.82 40.32
N ALA A 77 1.77 30.12 41.03
CA ALA A 77 1.36 28.76 40.66
C ALA A 77 0.68 28.71 39.27
N ARG A 78 0.07 29.81 38.82
CA ARG A 78 -0.55 29.93 37.51
C ARG A 78 0.49 29.95 36.39
N GLU A 79 1.58 30.71 36.54
CA GLU A 79 2.70 30.71 35.59
C GLU A 79 3.34 29.31 35.49
N ASN A 80 3.45 28.57 36.60
CA ASN A 80 3.94 27.19 36.58
C ASN A 80 2.99 26.23 35.84
N GLU A 81 1.67 26.31 36.08
CA GLU A 81 0.68 25.50 35.37
C GLU A 81 0.69 25.78 33.87
N MET A 82 0.89 27.04 33.46
CA MET A 82 1.04 27.37 32.05
C MET A 82 2.32 26.79 31.43
N ASP A 83 3.43 26.76 32.17
CA ASP A 83 4.69 26.14 31.72
C ASP A 83 4.51 24.63 31.52
N GLU A 84 3.87 23.94 32.48
CA GLU A 84 3.55 22.51 32.41
C GLU A 84 2.58 22.17 31.28
N ASN A 85 1.55 23.00 31.09
CA ASN A 85 0.59 22.82 30.00
C ASN A 85 1.27 23.00 28.62
N LEU A 86 2.18 23.97 28.48
CA LEU A 86 2.91 24.19 27.23
C LEU A 86 3.96 23.10 26.96
N GLU A 87 4.55 22.50 27.99
CA GLU A 87 5.40 21.33 27.85
C GLU A 87 4.61 20.13 27.27
N GLN A 88 3.41 19.89 27.78
CA GLN A 88 2.53 18.85 27.24
C GLN A 88 2.11 19.15 25.81
N VAL A 89 1.76 20.41 25.50
CA VAL A 89 1.42 20.83 24.13
C VAL A 89 2.61 20.63 23.18
N SER A 90 3.85 20.92 23.61
CA SER A 90 5.06 20.64 22.82
C SER A 90 5.18 19.15 22.48
N GLY A 91 4.94 18.27 23.46
CA GLY A 91 4.87 16.82 23.23
C GLY A 91 3.79 16.41 22.23
N ILE A 92 2.59 17.00 22.33
CA ILE A 92 1.48 16.75 21.40
C ILE A 92 1.83 17.24 19.99
N ILE A 93 2.47 18.40 19.84
CA ILE A 93 2.93 18.92 18.55
C ILE A 93 3.94 17.97 17.91
N GLY A 94 4.85 17.39 18.71
CA GLY A 94 5.77 16.35 18.23
C GLY A 94 5.04 15.13 17.66
N ASN A 95 3.98 14.67 18.33
CA ASN A 95 3.15 13.57 17.85
C ASN A 95 2.35 13.95 16.59
N LEU A 96 1.77 15.16 16.56
CA LEU A 96 1.04 15.67 15.39
C LEU A 96 1.94 15.77 14.16
N ARG A 97 3.20 16.21 14.34
CA ARG A 97 4.21 16.24 13.27
C ARG A 97 4.48 14.83 12.74
N HIS A 98 4.63 13.85 13.64
CA HIS A 98 4.85 12.47 13.23
C HIS A 98 3.66 11.92 12.43
N MET A 99 2.43 12.12 12.93
CA MET A 99 1.22 11.72 12.21
C MET A 99 1.10 12.43 10.86
N ALA A 100 1.49 13.69 10.73
CA ALA A 100 1.49 14.40 9.46
C ALA A 100 2.50 13.80 8.46
N LEU A 101 3.69 13.40 8.93
CA LEU A 101 4.70 12.75 8.10
C LEU A 101 4.27 11.34 7.66
N ASP A 102 3.79 10.53 8.60
CA ASP A 102 3.31 9.18 8.33
C ASP A 102 2.11 9.21 7.38
N MET A 103 1.17 10.13 7.61
CA MET A 103 0.01 10.32 6.73
C MET A 103 0.43 10.79 5.34
N GLY A 104 1.42 11.67 5.23
CA GLY A 104 1.97 12.08 3.93
C GLY A 104 2.57 10.91 3.14
N ASN A 105 3.41 10.10 3.80
CA ASN A 105 4.02 8.91 3.19
C ASN A 105 2.98 7.84 2.81
N GLU A 106 1.97 7.65 3.66
CA GLU A 106 0.87 6.72 3.40
C GLU A 106 0.03 7.19 2.20
N ILE A 107 -0.27 8.48 2.09
CA ILE A 107 -0.96 9.05 0.92
C ILE A 107 -0.16 8.79 -0.36
N ASP A 108 1.15 9.03 -0.36
CA ASP A 108 1.99 8.79 -1.53
C ASP A 108 2.03 7.31 -1.94
N THR A 109 2.08 6.42 -0.94
CA THR A 109 2.07 4.97 -1.17
C THR A 109 0.73 4.51 -1.73
N GLN A 110 -0.37 4.97 -1.13
CA GLN A 110 -1.73 4.68 -1.60
C GLN A 110 -1.99 5.25 -2.99
N ASN A 111 -1.51 6.45 -3.32
CA ASN A 111 -1.62 7.03 -4.65
C ASN A 111 -0.99 6.13 -5.72
N ARG A 112 0.24 5.65 -5.49
CA ARG A 112 0.89 4.68 -6.41
C ARG A 112 0.15 3.36 -6.48
N GLN A 113 -0.48 2.92 -5.39
CA GLN A 113 -1.28 1.71 -5.37
C GLN A 113 -2.57 1.88 -6.18
N ILE A 114 -3.22 3.03 -6.09
CA ILE A 114 -4.42 3.37 -6.86
C ILE A 114 -4.09 3.34 -8.35
N ASP A 115 -2.95 3.88 -8.79
CA ASP A 115 -2.52 3.81 -10.20
C ASP A 115 -2.43 2.36 -10.70
N ARG A 116 -1.84 1.46 -9.89
CA ARG A 116 -1.79 0.02 -10.21
C ARG A 116 -3.18 -0.62 -10.25
N ILE A 117 -4.08 -0.21 -9.35
CA ILE A 117 -5.46 -0.70 -9.32
C ILE A 117 -6.20 -0.23 -10.58
N MET A 118 -6.01 1.00 -11.02
CA MET A 118 -6.61 1.53 -12.25
C MET A 118 -6.13 0.74 -13.47
N GLU A 119 -4.82 0.50 -13.61
CA GLU A 119 -4.29 -0.34 -14.71
C GLU A 119 -4.89 -1.76 -14.69
N LYS A 120 -5.05 -2.36 -13.50
CA LYS A 120 -5.70 -3.67 -13.35
C LYS A 120 -7.19 -3.63 -13.68
N ALA A 121 -7.88 -2.55 -13.31
CA ALA A 121 -9.29 -2.35 -13.59
C ALA A 121 -9.55 -2.22 -15.10
N ASP A 122 -8.74 -1.44 -15.81
CA ASP A 122 -8.84 -1.28 -17.27
C ASP A 122 -8.56 -2.60 -18.02
N SER A 123 -7.56 -3.35 -17.57
CA SER A 123 -7.28 -4.68 -18.10
C SER A 123 -8.47 -5.63 -17.87
N ASN A 124 -9.06 -5.61 -16.68
CA ASN A 124 -10.24 -6.41 -16.38
C ASN A 124 -11.45 -5.99 -17.21
N LYS A 125 -11.68 -4.69 -17.40
CA LYS A 125 -12.74 -4.16 -18.26
C LYS A 125 -12.61 -4.71 -19.68
N THR A 126 -11.42 -4.62 -20.28
CA THR A 126 -11.15 -5.15 -21.62
C THR A 126 -11.46 -6.65 -21.70
N ARG A 127 -11.01 -7.42 -20.70
CA ARG A 127 -11.25 -8.87 -20.66
C ARG A 127 -12.74 -9.23 -20.50
N ILE A 128 -13.48 -8.45 -19.72
CA ILE A 128 -14.93 -8.62 -19.56
C ILE A 128 -15.64 -8.27 -20.86
N ASP A 129 -15.29 -7.16 -21.50
CA ASP A 129 -15.89 -6.72 -22.76
C ASP A 129 -15.64 -7.76 -23.88
N GLU A 130 -14.42 -8.30 -23.99
CA GLU A 130 -14.11 -9.40 -24.92
C GLU A 130 -14.89 -10.68 -24.61
N ALA A 131 -15.00 -11.07 -23.34
CA ALA A 131 -15.74 -12.26 -22.93
C ALA A 131 -17.24 -12.10 -23.23
N ASN A 132 -17.80 -10.93 -22.96
CA ASN A 132 -19.18 -10.59 -23.28
C ASN A 132 -19.43 -10.63 -24.78
N GLN A 133 -18.55 -10.04 -25.61
CA GLN A 133 -18.68 -10.13 -27.08
C GLN A 133 -18.69 -11.58 -27.57
N ARG A 134 -17.82 -12.44 -27.03
CA ARG A 134 -17.81 -13.87 -27.37
C ARG A 134 -19.10 -14.58 -26.93
N ALA A 135 -19.60 -14.29 -25.74
CA ALA A 135 -20.86 -14.84 -25.24
C ALA A 135 -22.06 -14.39 -26.09
N THR A 136 -22.15 -13.09 -26.43
CA THR A 136 -23.23 -12.57 -27.30
C THR A 136 -23.20 -13.21 -28.68
N LYS A 137 -22.02 -13.43 -29.28
CA LYS A 137 -21.91 -14.16 -30.54
C LYS A 137 -22.47 -15.57 -30.41
N MET A 138 -22.14 -16.29 -29.34
CA MET A 138 -22.64 -17.65 -29.10
C MET A 138 -24.15 -17.71 -28.85
N LEU A 139 -24.74 -16.68 -28.22
CA LEU A 139 -26.18 -16.58 -27.97
C LEU A 139 -26.98 -16.15 -29.21
N GLY A 140 -26.39 -15.33 -30.08
CA GLY A 140 -27.04 -14.84 -31.31
C GLY A 140 -26.89 -15.76 -32.52
N SER A 141 -26.09 -16.82 -32.43
CA SER A 141 -25.92 -17.84 -33.47
C SER A 141 -26.77 -19.10 -33.21
N GLY A 142 -27.93 -18.95 -32.57
CA GLY A 142 -28.92 -20.00 -32.34
C GLY A 142 -30.11 -19.90 -33.28
#